data_AF-A0A9D4I278-F1
#
_entry.id   AF-A0A9D4I278-F1
#
_cell.length_a   1.000
_cell.length_b   1.000
_cell.length_c   1.000
_cell.angle_alpha   90.00
_cell.angle_beta   90.00
_cell.angle_gamma   90.00
#
_symmetry.space_group_name_H-M   'P 1'
#
loop_
_entity.id
_entity.type
_entity.pdbx_description
1 polymer ?
#
loop_
_entity_poly.entity_id
_entity_poly.type
_entity_poly.pdbx_seq_one_letter_code
_entity_poly.pdbx_strand_id
1 'polypeptide(L)'
;MDALSLIYNTRGKIYSNQEKWQDAEVAFGKCVAITKTVDDKSLFYMKRLVNLAEVQEKRNRLQACLRTANQAHALSESTIKTVPHVFIIKECLQCMCRVYRKLDKQDKLIETLKEMELECIRLRNVYDELENQTKQKLILN
;
A
#
# COMPACT_ATOMS: atom_id res chain seq x y z
N MET A 1 -14.17 6.84 9.69
CA MET A 1 -13.45 5.55 9.88
C MET A 1 -14.34 4.65 10.71
N ASP A 2 -14.62 3.44 10.23
CA ASP A 2 -15.48 2.48 10.94
C ASP A 2 -14.68 1.70 12.01
N ALA A 3 -15.23 1.59 13.22
CA ALA A 3 -14.55 0.97 14.36
C ALA A 3 -14.33 -0.54 14.15
N LEU A 4 -15.26 -1.21 13.47
CA LEU A 4 -15.17 -2.63 13.19
C LEU A 4 -14.04 -2.91 12.17
N SER A 5 -13.86 -2.04 11.17
CA SER A 5 -12.74 -2.16 10.23
C SER A 5 -11.39 -2.01 10.95
N LEU A 6 -11.28 -1.13 11.95
CA LEU A 6 -10.06 -0.97 12.75
C LEU A 6 -9.75 -2.23 13.57
N ILE A 7 -10.76 -2.83 14.21
CA ILE A 7 -10.61 -4.08 14.96
C ILE A 7 -10.07 -5.19 14.07
N TYR A 8 -10.66 -5.38 12.88
CA TYR A 8 -10.20 -6.40 11.94
C TYR A 8 -8.79 -6.14 11.43
N ASN A 9 -8.43 -4.87 11.15
CA ASN A 9 -7.06 -4.52 10.79
C ASN A 9 -6.06 -4.87 11.90
N THR A 10 -6.39 -4.55 13.15
CA THR A 10 -5.52 -4.85 14.30
C THR A 10 -5.35 -6.35 14.50
N ARG A 11 -6.43 -7.13 14.39
CA ARG A 11 -6.37 -8.60 14.42
C ARG A 11 -5.49 -9.14 13.29
N GLY A 12 -5.64 -8.63 12.08
CA GLY A 12 -4.81 -9.00 10.94
C GLY A 12 -3.32 -8.80 11.22
N LYS A 13 -2.95 -7.63 11.77
CA LYS A 13 -1.57 -7.34 12.19
C LYS A 13 -1.05 -8.31 13.27
N ILE A 14 -1.86 -8.58 14.29
CA ILE A 14 -1.50 -9.53 15.36
C ILE A 14 -1.27 -10.92 14.79
N TYR A 15 -2.17 -11.42 13.93
CA TYR A 15 -2.01 -12.72 13.29
C TYR A 15 -0.80 -12.77 12.36
N SER A 16 -0.52 -11.71 11.59
CA SER A 16 0.70 -11.61 10.78
C SER A 16 1.97 -11.68 11.61
N ASN A 17 2.01 -10.99 12.77
CA ASN A 17 3.17 -11.03 13.67
C ASN A 17 3.37 -12.43 14.29
N GLN A 18 2.30 -13.22 14.40
CA GLN A 18 2.34 -14.62 14.84
C GLN A 18 2.54 -15.60 13.67
N GLU A 19 2.77 -15.10 12.45
CA GLU A 19 2.87 -15.89 11.22
C GLU A 19 1.64 -16.76 10.92
N LYS A 20 0.49 -16.44 11.52
CA LYS A 20 -0.80 -17.08 11.26
C LYS A 20 -1.42 -16.49 9.99
N TRP A 21 -0.78 -16.76 8.86
CA TRP A 21 -1.09 -16.08 7.61
C TRP A 21 -2.53 -16.27 7.13
N GLN A 22 -3.13 -17.45 7.35
CA GLN A 22 -4.52 -17.72 7.00
C GLN A 22 -5.50 -16.86 7.82
N ASP A 23 -5.28 -16.75 9.13
CA ASP A 23 -6.12 -15.92 10.01
C ASP A 23 -5.93 -14.43 9.71
N ALA A 24 -4.70 -14.03 9.41
CA ALA A 24 -4.38 -12.68 8.99
C ALA A 24 -5.10 -12.31 7.69
N GLU A 25 -5.14 -13.22 6.70
CA GLU A 25 -5.83 -12.97 5.43
C GLU A 25 -7.33 -12.79 5.63
N VAL A 26 -7.94 -13.64 6.48
CA VAL A 26 -9.37 -13.53 6.81
C VAL A 26 -9.67 -12.20 7.51
N ALA A 27 -8.84 -11.80 8.47
CA ALA A 27 -9.02 -10.55 9.20
C ALA A 27 -8.84 -9.33 8.28
N PHE A 28 -7.78 -9.29 7.47
CA PHE A 28 -7.59 -8.20 6.51
C PHE A 28 -8.67 -8.18 5.43
N GLY A 29 -9.14 -9.34 4.95
CA GLY A 29 -10.24 -9.44 3.99
C GLY A 29 -11.52 -8.80 4.52
N LYS A 30 -11.89 -9.08 5.78
CA LYS A 30 -13.04 -8.43 6.44
C LYS A 30 -12.83 -6.92 6.59
N CYS A 31 -11.62 -6.50 6.98
CA CYS A 31 -11.28 -5.09 7.07
C CYS A 31 -11.43 -4.36 5.73
N VAL A 32 -10.92 -4.94 4.64
CA VAL A 32 -11.04 -4.41 3.27
C VAL A 32 -12.50 -4.31 2.86
N ALA A 33 -13.30 -5.36 3.10
CA ALA A 33 -14.71 -5.36 2.74
C ALA A 33 -15.49 -4.22 3.42
N ILE A 34 -15.31 -4.03 4.74
CA ILE A 34 -15.96 -2.95 5.49
C ILE A 34 -15.44 -1.58 5.04
N THR A 35 -14.13 -1.44 4.86
CA THR A 35 -13.57 -0.14 4.46
C THR A 35 -14.06 0.26 3.07
N LYS A 36 -14.22 -0.71 2.15
CA LYS A 36 -14.79 -0.48 0.82
C LYS A 36 -16.22 0.09 0.88
N THR A 37 -17.06 -0.38 1.80
CA THR A 37 -18.44 0.13 1.91
C THR A 37 -18.51 1.53 2.49
N VAL A 38 -17.47 1.96 3.22
CA VAL A 38 -17.39 3.29 3.82
C VAL A 38 -16.83 4.29 2.82
N ASP A 39 -15.66 3.99 2.24
CA ASP A 39 -14.98 4.83 1.24
C ASP A 39 -13.93 4.01 0.49
N ASP A 40 -14.26 3.60 -0.74
CA ASP A 40 -13.42 2.78 -1.61
C ASP A 40 -12.36 3.57 -2.39
N LYS A 41 -12.18 4.87 -2.09
CA LYS A 41 -11.16 5.73 -2.67
C LYS A 41 -10.25 6.38 -1.62
N SER A 42 -10.41 6.02 -0.35
CA SER A 42 -9.60 6.55 0.74
C SER A 42 -8.18 5.96 0.81
N LEU A 43 -7.25 6.74 1.37
CA LEU A 43 -5.92 6.24 1.79
C LEU A 43 -6.02 5.04 2.75
N PHE A 44 -7.05 5.03 3.59
CA PHE A 44 -7.28 3.91 4.50
C PHE A 44 -7.60 2.64 3.72
N TYR A 45 -8.52 2.71 2.76
CA TYR A 45 -8.87 1.59 1.91
C TYR A 45 -7.66 1.06 1.14
N MET A 46 -6.90 1.96 0.54
CA MET A 46 -5.65 1.64 -0.15
C MET A 46 -4.66 0.91 0.77
N LYS A 47 -4.41 1.42 1.98
CA LYS A 47 -3.53 0.75 2.96
C LYS A 47 -4.08 -0.61 3.40
N ARG A 48 -5.40 -0.80 3.48
CA ARG A 48 -5.99 -2.11 3.82
C ARG A 48 -5.77 -3.12 2.70
N LEU A 49 -5.89 -2.70 1.44
CA LEU A 49 -5.57 -3.55 0.29
C LEU A 49 -4.10 -3.98 0.32
N VAL A 50 -3.16 -3.07 0.59
CA VAL A 50 -1.73 -3.40 0.69
C VAL A 50 -1.48 -4.45 1.79
N ASN A 51 -2.04 -4.27 3.00
CA ASN A 51 -1.88 -5.25 4.07
C ASN A 51 -2.42 -6.65 3.67
N LEU A 52 -3.54 -6.69 2.94
CA LEU A 52 -4.09 -7.95 2.44
C LEU A 52 -3.19 -8.58 1.37
N ALA A 53 -2.66 -7.78 0.44
CA ALA A 53 -1.75 -8.23 -0.60
C ALA A 53 -0.45 -8.81 0.00
N GLU A 54 0.11 -8.17 1.02
CA GLU A 54 1.29 -8.66 1.75
C GLU A 54 1.06 -10.05 2.34
N VAL A 55 -0.07 -10.25 3.04
CA VAL A 55 -0.39 -11.56 3.60
C VAL A 55 -0.64 -12.60 2.51
N GLN A 56 -1.31 -12.24 1.42
CA GLN A 56 -1.50 -13.15 0.28
C GLN A 56 -0.16 -13.59 -0.32
N GLU A 57 0.83 -12.69 -0.40
CA GLU A 57 2.19 -13.04 -0.83
C GLU A 57 2.86 -14.02 0.13
N LYS A 58 2.76 -13.79 1.45
CA LYS A 58 3.28 -14.70 2.49
C LYS A 58 2.63 -16.07 2.45
N ARG A 59 1.35 -16.15 2.05
CA ARG A 59 0.62 -17.40 1.81
C ARG A 59 0.89 -18.06 0.47
N ASN A 60 1.79 -17.50 -0.34
CA ASN A 60 2.03 -17.94 -1.71
C ASN A 60 0.77 -17.89 -2.61
N ARG A 61 -0.22 -17.06 -2.28
CA ARG A 61 -1.42 -16.79 -3.10
C ARG A 61 -1.09 -15.70 -4.13
N LEU A 62 -0.12 -15.98 -4.99
CA LEU A 62 0.55 -15.01 -5.85
C LEU A 62 -0.42 -14.23 -6.76
N GLN A 63 -1.35 -14.93 -7.41
CA GLN A 63 -2.34 -14.28 -8.28
C GLN A 63 -3.33 -13.41 -7.50
N ALA A 64 -3.69 -13.80 -6.27
CA ALA A 64 -4.55 -12.98 -5.42
C ALA A 64 -3.79 -11.72 -4.97
N CYS A 65 -2.53 -11.87 -4.56
CA CYS A 65 -1.67 -10.74 -4.21
C CYS A 65 -1.58 -9.73 -5.35
N LEU A 66 -1.29 -10.17 -6.59
CA LEU A 66 -1.22 -9.26 -7.74
C LEU A 66 -2.55 -8.55 -7.99
N ARG A 67 -3.68 -9.23 -7.91
CA ARG A 67 -5.00 -8.59 -8.05
C ARG A 67 -5.24 -7.53 -6.99
N THR A 68 -4.99 -7.86 -5.72
CA THR A 68 -5.19 -6.94 -4.59
C THR A 68 -4.23 -5.75 -4.65
N ALA A 69 -2.96 -5.99 -5.00
CA ALA A 69 -1.95 -4.94 -5.17
C ALA A 69 -2.31 -4.03 -6.35
N ASN A 70 -2.62 -4.60 -7.53
CA ASN A 70 -3.07 -3.81 -8.68
C ASN A 70 -4.33 -2.99 -8.35
N GLN A 71 -5.24 -3.52 -7.54
CA GLN A 71 -6.39 -2.76 -7.08
C GLN A 71 -5.96 -1.56 -6.22
N ALA A 72 -5.01 -1.73 -5.29
CA ALA A 72 -4.47 -0.61 -4.50
C ALA A 72 -3.73 0.41 -5.37
N HIS A 73 -2.93 -0.06 -6.34
CA HIS A 73 -2.18 0.78 -7.27
C HIS A 73 -3.09 1.59 -8.21
N ALA A 74 -4.21 1.00 -8.64
CA ALA A 74 -5.19 1.65 -9.50
C ALA A 74 -6.02 2.72 -8.77
N LEU A 75 -5.97 2.78 -7.43
CA LEU A 75 -6.52 3.89 -6.68
C LEU A 75 -5.64 5.12 -6.95
N SER A 76 -6.01 5.79 -8.05
CA SER A 76 -5.27 6.89 -8.63
C SER A 76 -5.14 8.06 -7.67
N GLU A 77 -3.98 8.66 -7.80
CA GLU A 77 -3.45 9.83 -7.14
C GLU A 77 -4.16 11.15 -7.42
N SER A 78 -5.23 11.16 -8.24
CA SER A 78 -5.94 12.36 -8.73
C SER A 78 -6.48 13.29 -7.64
N THR A 79 -6.37 12.92 -6.38
CA THR A 79 -6.97 13.60 -5.24
C THR A 79 -5.99 13.85 -4.08
N ILE A 80 -4.83 13.18 -4.02
CA ILE A 80 -4.00 13.13 -2.80
C ILE A 80 -2.49 13.12 -3.13
N LYS A 81 -1.91 14.31 -3.36
CA LYS A 81 -0.44 14.50 -3.37
C LYS A 81 0.11 14.64 -1.95
N THR A 82 -0.12 13.64 -1.11
CA THR A 82 0.41 13.63 0.25
C THR A 82 1.51 12.59 0.37
N VAL A 83 2.50 12.87 1.20
CA VAL A 83 3.60 11.97 1.52
C VAL A 83 3.11 10.54 1.86
N PRO A 84 2.04 10.33 2.67
CA PRO A 84 1.49 9.01 2.93
C PRO A 84 1.07 8.21 1.68
N HIS A 85 0.54 8.87 0.63
CA HIS A 85 0.13 8.18 -0.59
C HIS A 85 1.32 7.48 -1.27
N VAL A 86 2.42 8.22 -1.44
CA VAL A 86 3.62 7.74 -2.12
C VAL A 86 4.24 6.55 -1.38
N PHE A 87 4.22 6.58 -0.05
CA PHE A 87 4.65 5.43 0.76
C PHE A 87 3.80 4.18 0.50
N ILE A 88 2.47 4.31 0.42
CA ILE A 88 1.57 3.17 0.18
C ILE A 88 1.75 2.61 -1.24
N ILE A 89 1.92 3.48 -2.26
CA ILE A 89 2.24 3.03 -3.62
C ILE A 89 3.53 2.22 -3.64
N LYS A 90 4.58 2.71 -2.99
CA LYS A 90 5.86 1.99 -2.90
C LYS A 90 5.68 0.59 -2.29
N GLU A 91 4.95 0.46 -1.18
CA GLU A 91 4.68 -0.85 -0.55
C GLU A 91 3.92 -1.79 -1.50
N CYS A 92 2.96 -1.25 -2.26
CA CYS A 92 2.24 -1.98 -3.30
C CYS A 92 3.18 -2.53 -4.39
N LEU A 93 4.01 -1.66 -4.96
CA LEU A 93 4.99 -2.02 -6.00
C LEU A 93 6.01 -3.04 -5.48
N GLN A 94 6.42 -2.94 -4.20
CA GLN A 94 7.27 -3.93 -3.56
C GLN A 94 6.59 -5.31 -3.47
N CYS A 95 5.29 -5.37 -3.16
CA CYS A 95 4.55 -6.63 -3.18
C CYS A 95 4.54 -7.25 -4.58
N MET A 96 4.24 -6.45 -5.60
CA MET A 96 4.23 -6.89 -7.00
C MET A 96 5.60 -7.39 -7.44
N CYS A 97 6.69 -6.68 -7.12
CA CYS A 97 8.06 -7.11 -7.40
C CYS A 97 8.38 -8.47 -6.77
N ARG A 98 8.02 -8.69 -5.49
CA ARG A 98 8.23 -9.99 -4.82
C ARG A 98 7.47 -11.11 -5.53
N VAL A 99 6.25 -10.85 -5.98
CA VAL A 99 5.46 -11.85 -6.71
C VAL A 99 6.03 -12.10 -8.11
N TYR A 100 6.38 -11.08 -8.88
CA TYR A 100 6.95 -11.27 -10.22
C TYR A 100 8.29 -12.01 -10.18
N ARG A 101 9.11 -11.81 -9.14
CA ARG A 101 10.31 -12.64 -8.89
C ARG A 101 9.95 -14.11 -8.68
N LYS A 102 8.94 -14.42 -7.84
CA LYS A 102 8.50 -15.81 -7.59
C LYS A 102 7.89 -16.48 -8.82
N LEU A 103 7.29 -15.71 -9.72
CA LEU A 103 6.67 -16.20 -10.96
C LEU A 103 7.63 -16.20 -12.16
N ASP A 104 8.89 -15.81 -11.97
CA ASP A 104 9.89 -15.60 -13.02
C ASP A 104 9.38 -14.74 -14.20
N LYS A 105 8.69 -13.65 -13.87
CA LYS A 105 8.17 -12.67 -14.86
C LYS A 105 9.10 -11.47 -14.92
N GLN A 106 10.26 -11.66 -15.56
CA GLN A 106 11.34 -10.66 -15.62
C GLN A 106 10.88 -9.33 -16.23
N ASP A 107 10.13 -9.36 -17.34
CA ASP A 107 9.64 -8.14 -18.00
C ASP A 107 8.78 -7.29 -17.06
N LYS A 108 7.85 -7.96 -16.35
CA LYS A 108 6.96 -7.31 -15.38
C LYS A 108 7.71 -6.82 -14.15
N LEU A 109 8.71 -7.57 -13.69
CA LEU A 109 9.58 -7.13 -12.61
C LEU A 109 10.32 -5.84 -12.98
N ILE A 110 10.92 -5.77 -14.17
CA ILE A 110 11.65 -4.58 -14.64
C ILE A 110 10.70 -3.38 -14.77
N GLU A 111 9.51 -3.58 -15.34
CA GLU A 111 8.47 -2.53 -15.44
C GLU A 111 8.10 -1.98 -14.05
N THR A 112 7.77 -2.86 -13.10
CA THR A 112 7.39 -2.47 -11.73
C THR A 112 8.56 -1.80 -10.97
N LEU A 113 9.80 -2.22 -11.20
CA LEU A 113 10.97 -1.59 -10.57
C LEU A 113 11.18 -0.16 -11.08
N LYS A 114 10.97 0.10 -12.37
CA LYS A 114 11.04 1.45 -12.94
C LYS A 114 9.97 2.36 -12.35
N GLU A 115 8.74 1.86 -12.21
CA GLU A 115 7.67 2.61 -11.54
C GLU A 115 8.02 2.95 -10.09
N MET A 116 8.57 1.98 -9.35
CA MET A 116 8.97 2.19 -7.96
C MET A 116 10.11 3.22 -7.83
N GLU A 117 11.03 3.27 -8.80
CA GLU A 117 12.08 4.28 -8.85
C GLU A 117 11.50 5.69 -9.06
N LEU A 118 10.56 5.84 -9.99
CA LEU A 118 9.85 7.11 -10.23
C LEU A 118 9.13 7.60 -8.96
N GLU A 119 8.47 6.70 -8.23
CA GLU A 119 7.82 7.06 -6.96
C GLU A 119 8.80 7.46 -5.86
N CYS A 120 9.98 6.85 -5.81
CA CYS A 120 11.04 7.28 -4.89
C CYS A 120 11.56 8.69 -5.22
N ILE A 121 11.72 9.01 -6.51
CA ILE A 121 12.11 10.35 -6.96
C ILE A 121 11.02 11.36 -6.59
N ARG A 122 9.77 11.02 -6.84
CA ARG A 122 8.62 11.86 -6.51
C ARG A 122 8.54 12.16 -5.01
N LEU A 123 8.75 11.15 -4.16
CA LEU A 123 8.80 11.31 -2.71
C LEU A 123 9.87 12.33 -2.29
N ARG A 124 11.07 12.23 -2.88
CA ARG A 124 12.16 13.17 -2.61
C ARG A 124 11.76 14.61 -2.94
N ASN A 125 11.21 14.83 -4.13
CA ASN A 125 10.78 16.17 -4.54
C ASN A 125 9.74 16.77 -3.57
N VAL A 126 8.78 15.97 -3.09
CA VAL A 126 7.80 16.43 -2.10
C VAL A 126 8.45 16.84 -0.79
N TYR A 127 9.46 16.12 -0.32
CA TYR A 127 10.22 16.49 0.88
C TYR A 127 10.99 17.79 0.69
N ASP A 128 11.68 17.94 -0.44
CA ASP A 128 12.47 19.15 -0.75
C ASP A 128 11.56 20.40 -0.79
N GLU A 129 10.36 20.28 -1.37
CA GLU A 129 9.35 21.36 -1.38
C GLU A 129 8.87 21.74 0.03
N LEU A 130 8.58 20.75 0.88
CA LEU A 130 8.14 20.98 2.27
C LEU A 130 9.23 21.64 3.11
N GLU A 131 10.49 21.23 2.93
CA GLU A 131 11.62 21.84 3.62
C GLU A 131 11.80 23.30 3.22
N ASN A 132 11.72 23.60 1.92
CA ASN A 132 11.82 24.96 1.40
C ASN A 132 10.70 25.88 1.90
N GLN A 133 9.45 25.39 1.93
CA GLN A 133 8.32 26.12 2.50
C GLN A 133 8.51 26.41 4.00
N THR A 134 9.08 25.46 4.74
CA THR A 134 9.36 25.62 6.17
C THR A 134 10.42 26.69 6.41
N LYS A 135 11.51 26.67 5.63
CA LYS A 135 12.57 27.69 5.70
C LYS A 135 12.05 29.09 5.36
N GLN A 136 11.21 29.23 4.34
CA GLN A 136 10.62 30.52 3.98
C GLN A 136 9.71 31.10 5.08
N LYS A 137 8.91 30.25 5.76
CA LYS A 137 8.08 30.68 6.88
C LYS A 137 8.88 31.12 8.11
N LEU A 138 10.09 30.60 8.30
CA LEU A 138 10.98 31.01 9.40
C LEU A 138 11.68 32.35 9.15
N ILE A 139 11.80 32.77 7.88
CA ILE A 139 12.42 34.06 7.50
C ILE A 139 11.40 35.22 7.55
N LEU A 140 10.11 34.90 7.45
CA LEU A 140 9.01 35.87 7.41
C LEU A 140 8.31 36.11 8.77
N ASN A 141 8.77 35.46 9.84
CA ASN A 141 8.33 35.65 11.23
C ASN A 141 9.49 36.15 12.08
#